data_AF-A0A4Q3UEI9-F1
#
_entry.id   AF-A0A4Q3UEI9-F1
#
_cell.length_a   1.000
_cell.length_b   1.000
_cell.length_c   1.000
_cell.angle_alpha   90.00
_cell.angle_beta   90.00
_cell.angle_gamma   90.00
#
_symmetry.space_group_name_H-M   'P 1'
#
loop_
_entity.id
_entity.type
_entity.pdbx_description
1 polymer ?
#
loop_
_entity_poly.entity_id
_entity_poly.type
_entity_poly.pdbx_seq_one_letter_code
_entity_poly.pdbx_strand_id
1 'polypeptide(L)'
;MTTEIDDGPQSGWVQRRAKLFEAGEYPDKGILVTDEDLIALAEGFSRPVPVLIEHAQSPLELGFLTAVERSGKDLFGTVSLSQEADALVRKSGARGLSLG
;
A
#
# COMPACT_ATOMS: atom_id res chain seq x y z
N MET A 1 -21.23 0.68 34.45
CA MET A 1 -20.87 1.97 33.83
C MET A 1 -19.97 1.62 32.66
N THR A 2 -20.57 1.53 31.48
CA THR A 2 -19.88 1.17 30.24
C THR A 2 -19.41 2.48 29.63
N THR A 3 -18.11 2.61 29.36
CA THR A 3 -17.57 3.80 28.70
C THR A 3 -17.89 3.67 27.21
N GLU A 4 -18.81 4.48 26.71
CA GLU A 4 -18.99 4.72 25.29
C GLU A 4 -17.81 5.59 24.83
N ILE A 5 -17.06 5.11 23.83
CA ILE A 5 -16.07 5.93 23.14
C ILE A 5 -16.84 6.72 22.08
N ASP A 6 -16.91 8.03 22.29
CA ASP A 6 -17.47 9.01 21.35
C ASP A 6 -16.43 9.31 20.25
N ASP A 7 -16.52 8.58 19.14
CA ASP A 7 -15.72 8.83 17.94
C ASP A 7 -16.40 9.89 17.05
N GLY A 8 -16.28 11.16 17.46
CA GLY A 8 -16.46 12.29 16.54
C GLY A 8 -15.50 12.19 15.35
N PRO A 9 -15.80 12.79 14.18
CA PRO A 9 -15.09 12.51 12.95
C PRO A 9 -13.69 13.14 12.95
N GLN A 10 -12.68 12.40 13.41
CA GLN A 10 -11.29 12.66 13.05
C GLN A 10 -11.03 12.07 11.65
N SER A 11 -10.52 12.89 10.75
CA SER A 11 -10.07 12.46 9.41
C SER A 11 -8.95 11.41 9.53
N GLY A 12 -9.31 10.14 9.65
CA GLY A 12 -8.51 9.08 10.28
C GLY A 12 -7.41 8.41 9.45
N TRP A 13 -7.10 8.92 8.26
CA TRP A 13 -6.21 8.24 7.31
C TRP A 13 -5.04 9.11 6.85
N VAL A 14 -3.83 8.58 6.93
CA VAL A 14 -2.60 9.21 6.44
C VAL A 14 -2.28 8.68 5.04
N GLN A 15 -2.28 9.56 4.04
CA GLN A 15 -1.91 9.19 2.67
C GLN A 15 -0.39 9.21 2.49
N ARG A 16 0.15 8.17 1.86
CA ARG A 16 1.55 8.07 1.45
C ARG A 16 1.68 7.58 0.03
N ARG A 17 2.62 8.16 -0.71
CA ARG A 17 3.04 7.63 -2.00
C ARG A 17 4.23 6.69 -1.82
N ALA A 18 4.15 5.50 -2.39
CA ALA A 18 5.22 4.50 -2.35
C ALA A 18 5.46 3.91 -3.74
N LYS A 19 6.72 3.58 -4.05
CA LYS A 19 7.04 2.81 -5.26
C LYS A 19 6.64 1.36 -5.01
N LEU A 20 5.84 0.80 -5.92
CA LEU A 20 5.39 -0.59 -5.87
C LEU A 20 6.30 -1.47 -6.71
N PHE A 21 6.64 -1.01 -7.91
CA PHE A 21 7.35 -1.81 -8.90
C PHE A 21 8.12 -0.93 -9.89
N GLU A 22 9.04 -1.53 -10.64
CA GLU A 22 9.67 -0.90 -11.83
C GLU A 22 9.74 -1.88 -12.99
N ALA A 23 9.70 -1.37 -14.21
CA ALA A 23 9.94 -2.17 -15.40
C ALA A 23 11.42 -2.57 -15.45
N GLY A 24 11.67 -3.84 -15.72
CA GLY A 24 13.01 -4.41 -15.69
C GLY A 24 13.01 -5.92 -15.74
N GLU A 25 14.23 -6.46 -15.84
CA GLU A 25 14.47 -7.89 -15.74
C GLU A 25 14.74 -8.26 -14.28
N TYR A 26 14.09 -9.34 -13.83
CA TYR A 26 14.28 -9.95 -12.52
C TYR A 26 14.79 -11.38 -12.74
N PRO A 27 16.10 -11.58 -13.01
CA PRO A 27 16.64 -12.88 -13.40
C PRO A 27 16.49 -13.94 -12.31
N ASP A 28 16.53 -13.53 -11.05
CA ASP A 28 16.29 -14.36 -9.87
C ASP A 28 14.88 -14.95 -9.83
N LYS A 29 13.92 -14.25 -10.45
CA LYS A 29 12.52 -14.68 -10.56
C LYS A 29 12.17 -15.26 -11.93
N GLY A 30 13.06 -15.10 -12.92
CA GLY A 30 12.78 -15.46 -14.32
C GLY A 30 11.66 -14.62 -14.94
N ILE A 31 11.47 -13.38 -14.48
CA ILE A 31 10.39 -12.49 -14.91
C ILE A 31 10.97 -11.26 -15.60
N LEU A 32 10.40 -10.91 -16.75
CA LEU A 32 10.54 -9.58 -17.36
C LEU A 32 9.27 -8.80 -17.07
N VAL A 33 9.40 -7.59 -16.53
CA VAL A 33 8.28 -6.65 -16.40
C VAL A 33 8.48 -5.52 -17.38
N THR A 34 7.55 -5.40 -18.30
CA THR A 34 7.54 -4.42 -19.39
C THR A 34 6.80 -3.15 -18.99
N ASP A 35 6.95 -2.10 -19.79
CA ASP A 35 6.19 -0.87 -19.61
C ASP A 35 4.67 -1.12 -19.81
N GLU A 36 4.31 -2.01 -20.73
CA GLU A 36 2.92 -2.45 -20.99
C GLU A 36 2.33 -3.17 -19.78
N ASP A 37 3.11 -3.98 -19.06
CA ASP A 37 2.65 -4.63 -17.82
C ASP A 37 2.31 -3.58 -16.76
N LEU A 38 3.12 -2.52 -16.63
CA LEU A 38 2.84 -1.44 -15.68
C LEU A 38 1.58 -0.66 -16.05
N ILE A 39 1.33 -0.44 -17.35
CA ILE A 39 0.10 0.18 -17.83
C ILE A 39 -1.11 -0.69 -17.46
N ALA A 40 -1.04 -1.99 -17.75
CA ALA A 40 -2.11 -2.93 -17.42
C ALA A 40 -2.40 -3.00 -15.91
N LEU A 41 -1.37 -2.92 -15.07
CA LEU A 41 -1.52 -2.89 -13.61
C LEU A 41 -2.21 -1.61 -13.11
N ALA A 42 -1.82 -0.45 -13.66
CA ALA A 42 -2.44 0.82 -13.30
C ALA A 42 -3.92 0.87 -13.76
N GLU A 43 -4.21 0.44 -14.98
CA GLU A 43 -5.58 0.43 -15.54
C GLU A 43 -6.47 -0.63 -14.90
N GLY A 44 -5.90 -1.78 -14.50
CA GLY A 44 -6.62 -2.87 -13.86
C GLY A 44 -6.98 -2.63 -12.39
N PHE A 45 -6.35 -1.64 -11.75
CA PHE A 45 -6.61 -1.31 -10.36
C PHE A 45 -7.99 -0.66 -10.19
N SER A 46 -8.94 -1.41 -9.66
CA SER A 46 -10.35 -1.00 -9.60
C SER A 46 -10.92 -0.88 -8.19
N ARG A 47 -10.24 -1.42 -7.18
CA ARG A 47 -10.71 -1.44 -5.78
C ARG A 47 -9.54 -1.34 -4.81
N PRO A 48 -9.75 -0.73 -3.63
CA PRO A 48 -8.73 -0.72 -2.59
C PRO A 48 -8.27 -2.12 -2.20
N VAL A 49 -6.98 -2.27 -1.93
CA VAL A 49 -6.32 -3.54 -1.57
C VAL A 49 -5.72 -3.40 -0.17
N PRO A 50 -5.97 -4.32 0.78
CA PRO A 50 -5.50 -4.18 2.15
C PRO A 50 -3.96 -4.28 2.25
N VAL A 51 -3.38 -3.50 3.15
CA VAL A 51 -1.97 -3.62 3.54
C VAL A 51 -1.83 -4.80 4.50
N LEU A 52 -0.92 -5.73 4.21
CA LEU A 52 -0.74 -6.97 4.98
C LEU A 52 0.58 -6.96 5.77
N ILE A 53 0.59 -7.70 6.87
CA ILE A 53 1.80 -8.09 7.59
C ILE A 53 2.13 -9.53 7.21
N GLU A 54 3.36 -9.79 6.78
CA GLU A 54 3.85 -11.15 6.48
C GLU A 54 2.93 -11.97 5.56
N HIS A 55 2.23 -11.30 4.61
CA HIS A 55 1.25 -11.91 3.71
C HIS A 55 0.08 -12.65 4.43
N ALA A 56 -0.15 -12.37 5.70
CA ALA A 56 -1.22 -12.96 6.49
C ALA A 56 -2.39 -11.97 6.66
N GLN A 57 -3.62 -12.49 6.56
CA GLN A 57 -4.79 -11.75 7.00
C GLN A 57 -4.70 -11.56 8.52
N SER A 58 -4.81 -10.32 8.95
CA SER A 58 -4.73 -9.91 10.34
C SER A 58 -6.02 -9.19 10.72
N PRO A 59 -6.52 -9.30 11.97
CA PRO A 59 -7.60 -8.44 12.45
C PRO A 59 -7.18 -6.96 12.55
N LEU A 60 -5.89 -6.65 12.38
CA LEU A 60 -5.39 -5.29 12.38
C LEU A 60 -5.61 -4.63 11.01
N GLU A 61 -6.49 -3.62 10.97
CA GLU A 61 -6.67 -2.78 9.79
C GLU A 61 -5.56 -1.73 9.72
N LEU A 62 -4.48 -2.06 9.00
CA LEU A 62 -3.35 -1.14 8.83
C LEU A 62 -3.66 -0.03 7.82
N GLY A 63 -4.49 -0.35 6.83
CA GLY A 63 -4.83 0.53 5.74
C GLY A 63 -4.93 -0.17 4.40
N PHE A 64 -4.98 0.64 3.34
CA PHE A 64 -5.28 0.18 1.99
C PHE A 64 -4.39 0.88 0.97
N LEU A 65 -3.94 0.16 -0.05
CA LEU A 65 -3.58 0.76 -1.32
C LEU A 65 -4.88 1.26 -1.98
N THR A 66 -4.96 2.55 -2.28
CA THR A 66 -6.19 3.22 -2.77
C THR A 66 -6.06 3.77 -4.18
N ALA A 67 -4.84 3.90 -4.70
CA ALA A 67 -4.59 4.26 -6.09
C ALA A 67 -3.29 3.64 -6.58
N VAL A 68 -3.22 3.37 -7.89
CA VAL A 68 -2.02 2.94 -8.58
C VAL A 68 -1.83 3.84 -9.80
N GLU A 69 -0.61 4.32 -10.00
CA GLU A 69 -0.26 5.18 -11.12
C GLU A 69 1.10 4.80 -11.70
N ARG A 70 1.26 4.94 -13.02
CA ARG A 70 2.56 4.80 -13.69
C ARG A 70 3.24 6.16 -13.78
N SER A 71 4.55 6.18 -13.56
CA SER A 71 5.40 7.34 -13.84
C SER A 71 6.69 6.89 -14.50
N GLY A 72 6.76 7.02 -15.83
CA GLY A 72 7.86 6.44 -16.61
C GLY A 72 7.96 4.93 -16.39
N LYS A 73 9.15 4.43 -16.05
CA LYS A 73 9.40 3.01 -15.79
C LYS A 73 8.96 2.53 -14.41
N ASP A 74 8.34 3.39 -13.61
CA ASP A 74 7.99 3.08 -12.23
C ASP A 74 6.47 2.99 -12.07
N LEU A 75 6.04 2.05 -11.22
CA LEU A 75 4.68 1.95 -10.72
C LEU A 75 4.65 2.46 -9.29
N PHE A 76 3.79 3.43 -9.02
CA PHE A 76 3.57 4.00 -7.71
C PHE A 76 2.17 3.68 -7.20
N GLY A 77 2.05 3.65 -5.88
CA GLY A 77 0.81 3.46 -5.17
C GLY A 77 0.58 4.56 -4.15
N THR A 78 -0.69 4.92 -3.95
CA THR A 78 -1.13 5.72 -2.81
C THR A 78 -1.66 4.78 -1.74
N VAL A 79 -1.03 4.77 -0.58
CA VAL A 79 -1.41 3.98 0.59
C VAL A 79 -2.06 4.89 1.61
N SER A 80 -3.28 4.55 2.00
CA SER A 80 -4.06 5.16 3.07
C SER A 80 -3.84 4.35 4.34
N LEU A 81 -3.00 4.83 5.26
CA LEU A 81 -2.66 4.14 6.51
C LEU A 81 -3.45 4.69 7.69
N SER A 82 -3.77 3.83 8.66
CA SER A 82 -4.24 4.29 9.97
C SER A 82 -3.14 5.10 10.65
N GLN A 83 -3.49 5.95 11.61
CA GLN A 83 -2.52 6.77 12.32
C GLN A 83 -1.50 5.91 13.07
N GLU A 84 -1.95 4.80 13.64
CA GLU A 84 -1.14 3.83 14.37
C GLU A 84 -0.16 3.12 13.43
N ALA A 85 -0.63 2.70 12.24
CA ALA A 85 0.24 2.09 11.24
C ALA A 85 1.29 3.09 10.72
N ASP A 86 0.90 4.34 10.46
CA ASP A 86 1.82 5.40 10.06
C ASP A 86 2.91 5.65 11.12
N ALA A 87 2.50 5.74 12.39
CA ALA A 87 3.40 5.93 13.51
C ALA A 87 4.39 4.76 13.63
N LEU A 88 3.93 3.52 13.45
CA LEU A 88 4.78 2.34 13.49
C LEU A 88 5.81 2.32 12.35
N VAL A 89 5.40 2.66 11.12
CA VAL A 89 6.31 2.78 9.97
C VAL A 89 7.41 3.81 10.25
N ARG A 90 7.04 5.00 10.74
CA ARG A 90 8.01 6.04 11.10
C ARG A 90 8.98 5.60 12.20
N LYS A 91 8.45 4.98 13.26
CA LYS A 91 9.26 4.57 14.42
C LYS A 91 10.21 3.43 14.09
N SER A 92 9.77 2.48 13.27
CA SER A 92 10.59 1.33 12.86
C SER A 92 11.69 1.71 11.85
N GLY A 93 11.55 2.85 11.16
CA GLY A 93 12.42 3.20 10.04
C GLY A 93 12.23 2.28 8.84
N ALA A 94 11.10 1.55 8.78
CA ALA A 94 10.78 0.67 7.69
C ALA A 94 10.75 1.43 6.36
N ARG A 95 11.40 0.85 5.34
CA ARG A 95 11.47 1.44 3.99
C ARG A 95 10.53 0.78 2.98
N GLY A 96 9.83 -0.29 3.38
CA GLY A 96 8.91 -1.05 2.52
C GLY A 96 7.79 -1.69 3.33
N LEU A 97 6.66 -1.91 2.66
CA LEU A 97 5.47 -2.59 3.16
C LEU A 97 5.02 -3.62 2.14
N SER A 98 4.36 -4.69 2.61
CA SER A 98 3.78 -5.72 1.76
C SER A 98 2.28 -5.48 1.54
N LEU A 99 1.81 -5.81 0.35
CA LEU A 99 0.40 -5.76 -0.05
C LEU A 99 -0.05 -7.20 -0.40
N GLY A 100 -1.36 -7.47 -0.34
CA GLY A 100 -1.90 -8.74 -0.85
C GLY A 100 -3.39 -8.73 -1.10
#